data_AF-A0A843LFP4-F1
#
_entry.id   AF-A0A843LFP4-F1
#
_cell.length_a   1.000
_cell.length_b   1.000
_cell.length_c   1.000
_cell.angle_alpha   90.00
_cell.angle_beta   90.00
_cell.angle_gamma   90.00
#
_symmetry.space_group_name_H-M   'P 1'
#
loop_
_entity.id
_entity.type
_entity.pdbx_description
1 polymer ?
#
loop_
_entity_poly.entity_id
_entity_poly.type
_entity_poly.pdbx_seq_one_letter_code
_entity_poly.pdbx_strand_id
1 'polypeptide(L)'
;MHRADRTIPLAVPRKISLDLPVKEVFSLRSPSRPNPLLFTMIKIAEIRADRILDVSFIDLIDDTPVIHQNPYQPGRDSIFSARNPDCWRED
;
A
#
# COMPACT_ATOMS: atom_id res chain seq x y z
N MET A 1 -1.73 -4.78 -8.16
CA MET A 1 -0.35 -4.55 -8.68
C MET A 1 -0.05 -5.61 -9.73
N HIS A 2 -0.36 -5.31 -10.99
CA HIS A 2 -0.43 -6.32 -12.05
C HIS A 2 0.93 -6.87 -12.52
N ARG A 3 2.04 -6.16 -12.23
CA ARG A 3 3.41 -6.57 -12.56
C ARG A 3 4.19 -7.20 -11.39
N ALA A 4 3.55 -7.38 -10.24
CA ALA A 4 4.24 -7.88 -9.06
C ALA A 4 4.53 -9.39 -9.16
N ASP A 5 5.72 -9.80 -8.72
CA ASP A 5 6.05 -11.21 -8.56
C ASP A 5 5.26 -11.82 -7.39
N ARG A 6 4.54 -12.89 -7.66
CA ARG A 6 3.66 -13.57 -6.71
C ARG A 6 4.34 -14.71 -5.96
N THR A 7 5.59 -15.02 -6.30
CA THR A 7 6.34 -16.18 -5.78
C THR A 7 7.29 -15.82 -4.64
N ILE A 8 7.55 -14.54 -4.39
CA ILE A 8 8.51 -14.06 -3.39
C ILE A 8 7.88 -14.07 -1.98
N PRO A 9 8.41 -14.86 -1.03
CA PRO A 9 7.93 -14.88 0.36
C PRO A 9 8.67 -13.89 1.26
N LEU A 10 9.89 -13.50 0.89
CA LEU A 10 10.82 -12.71 1.71
C LEU A 10 11.26 -11.44 0.99
N ALA A 11 11.32 -10.32 1.70
CA ALA A 11 11.81 -9.05 1.15
C ALA A 11 12.53 -8.20 2.21
N VAL A 12 13.45 -7.36 1.75
CA VAL A 12 14.06 -6.29 2.56
C VAL A 12 13.17 -5.03 2.50
N PRO A 13 13.01 -4.25 3.58
CA PRO A 13 12.28 -2.96 3.61
C PRO A 13 12.97 -1.85 2.81
N ARG A 14 13.13 -2.02 1.49
CA ARG A 14 13.99 -1.18 0.63
C ARG A 14 13.67 0.32 0.65
N LYS A 15 12.44 0.72 0.96
CA LYS A 15 12.04 2.15 1.06
C LYS A 15 12.56 2.82 2.35
N ILE A 16 13.05 2.06 3.33
CA ILE A 16 13.59 2.57 4.59
C ILE A 16 15.13 2.47 4.57
N SER A 17 15.67 1.26 4.40
CA SER A 17 17.11 1.02 4.22
C SER A 17 17.32 -0.38 3.63
N LEU A 18 18.41 -0.56 2.88
CA LEU A 18 18.84 -1.86 2.36
C LEU A 18 19.57 -2.71 3.41
N ASP A 19 20.05 -2.11 4.49
CA ASP A 19 20.80 -2.78 5.56
C ASP A 19 19.89 -3.43 6.61
N LEU A 20 18.57 -3.29 6.46
CA LEU A 20 17.60 -3.88 7.37
C LEU A 20 17.46 -5.39 7.12
N PRO A 21 17.13 -6.17 8.16
CA PRO A 21 16.95 -7.61 8.01
C PRO A 21 15.84 -7.94 7.01
N VAL A 22 16.02 -9.07 6.34
CA VAL A 22 14.98 -9.68 5.51
C VAL A 22 13.77 -10.01 6.39
N LYS A 23 12.57 -9.71 5.88
CA LYS A 23 11.29 -10.01 6.54
C LYS A 23 10.37 -10.74 5.60
N GLU A 24 9.42 -11.48 6.16
CA GLU A 24 8.28 -12.02 5.43
C GLU A 24 7.48 -10.89 4.77
N VAL A 25 7.01 -11.10 3.55
CA VAL A 25 6.29 -10.07 2.79
C VAL A 25 4.98 -9.62 3.47
N PHE A 26 4.40 -10.44 4.34
CA PHE A 26 3.20 -10.09 5.12
C PHE A 26 3.48 -9.15 6.30
N SER A 27 4.71 -9.11 6.79
CA SER A 27 5.15 -8.11 7.77
C SER A 27 5.51 -6.77 7.11
N LEU A 28 5.38 -6.68 5.78
CA LEU A 28 5.74 -5.51 4.99
C LEU A 28 4.59 -5.03 4.11
N ARG A 29 4.76 -3.84 3.53
CA ARG A 29 3.92 -3.33 2.43
C ARG A 29 4.49 -3.72 1.05
N SER A 30 5.17 -4.86 0.95
CA SER A 30 5.83 -5.32 -0.29
C SER A 30 4.85 -5.47 -1.45
N PRO A 31 5.11 -4.96 -2.66
CA PRO A 31 4.25 -5.19 -3.81
C PRO A 31 4.22 -6.67 -4.23
N SER A 32 5.37 -7.35 -4.11
CA SER A 32 5.52 -8.78 -4.34
C SER A 32 4.97 -9.56 -3.14
N ARG A 33 3.93 -10.36 -3.39
CA ARG A 33 3.22 -11.22 -2.43
C ARG A 33 2.27 -12.17 -3.20
N PRO A 34 1.81 -13.29 -2.61
CA PRO A 34 0.96 -14.26 -3.30
C PRO A 34 -0.28 -13.66 -3.96
N ASN A 35 -0.92 -12.66 -3.32
CA ASN A 35 -2.04 -11.90 -3.87
C ASN A 35 -1.68 -10.41 -3.89
N PRO A 36 -1.22 -9.84 -5.01
CA PRO A 36 -0.62 -8.50 -5.08
C PRO A 36 -1.67 -7.38 -5.09
N LEU A 37 -2.47 -7.35 -4.03
CA LEU A 37 -3.49 -6.35 -3.79
C LEU A 37 -2.88 -5.16 -3.04
N LEU A 38 -3.05 -3.97 -3.62
CA LEU A 38 -2.73 -2.73 -2.94
C LEU A 38 -4.01 -2.17 -2.31
N PHE A 39 -3.87 -1.67 -1.09
CA PHE A 39 -4.88 -0.85 -0.43
C PHE A 39 -4.27 0.53 -0.17
N THR A 40 -4.90 1.57 -0.68
CA THR A 40 -4.53 2.96 -0.44
C THR A 40 -5.77 3.78 -0.14
N MET A 41 -5.62 4.75 0.77
CA MET A 41 -6.62 5.78 0.99
C MET A 41 -6.30 6.94 0.07
N ILE A 42 -7.30 7.37 -0.70
CA ILE A 42 -7.14 8.45 -1.66
C ILE A 42 -8.03 9.63 -1.27
N LYS A 43 -7.63 10.82 -1.70
CA LYS A 43 -8.52 11.98 -1.71
C LYS A 43 -9.02 12.19 -3.13
N ILE A 44 -10.33 12.16 -3.30
CA ILE A 44 -11.01 12.55 -4.54
C ILE A 44 -10.93 14.08 -4.63
N ALA A 45 -10.30 14.57 -5.68
CA ALA A 45 -10.23 16.00 -5.99
C ALA A 45 -11.42 16.44 -6.84
N GLU A 46 -11.78 15.63 -7.83
CA GLU A 46 -12.90 15.89 -8.73
C GLU A 46 -13.55 14.58 -9.20
N ILE A 47 -14.86 14.63 -9.43
CA ILE A 47 -15.61 13.59 -10.12
C ILE A 47 -15.99 14.15 -11.48
N ARG A 48 -15.39 13.60 -12.54
CA ARG A 48 -15.59 14.04 -13.91
C ARG A 48 -16.69 13.24 -14.59
N ALA A 49 -17.03 13.65 -15.81
CA ALA A 49 -17.89 12.86 -16.69
C ALA A 49 -17.30 11.45 -16.92
N ASP A 50 -18.12 10.55 -17.44
CA ASP A 50 -17.70 9.18 -17.81
C ASP A 50 -17.09 8.35 -16.68
N ARG A 51 -17.46 8.66 -15.43
CA ARG A 51 -17.02 7.93 -14.21
C ARG A 51 -15.51 8.02 -13.98
N ILE A 52 -14.89 9.10 -14.41
CA ILE A 52 -13.48 9.39 -14.15
C ILE A 52 -13.34 10.11 -12.80
N LEU A 53 -12.40 9.64 -11.98
CA LEU A 53 -12.06 10.25 -10.69
C LEU A 53 -10.65 10.83 -10.78
N ASP A 54 -10.54 12.13 -10.55
CA ASP A 54 -9.23 12.75 -10.34
C ASP A 54 -8.89 12.62 -8.85
N VAL A 55 -7.78 11.95 -8.56
CA VAL A 55 -7.43 11.52 -7.21
C VAL A 55 -5.99 11.88 -6.86
N SER A 56 -5.71 11.97 -5.56
CA SER A 56 -4.37 12.20 -5.03
C SER A 56 -4.01 11.13 -3.99
N PHE A 57 -2.73 11.03 -3.65
CA PHE A 57 -2.15 10.04 -2.73
C PHE A 57 -2.18 8.59 -3.26
N ILE A 58 -1.84 8.41 -4.53
CA ILE A 58 -1.64 7.08 -5.14
C ILE A 58 -0.17 6.86 -5.52
N ASP A 59 0.29 5.61 -5.40
CA ASP A 59 1.63 5.17 -5.81
C ASP A 59 1.55 4.04 -6.84
N LEU A 60 0.57 4.15 -7.75
CA LEU A 60 0.28 3.19 -8.80
C LEU A 60 1.06 3.51 -10.08
N ILE A 61 1.48 2.46 -10.77
CA ILE A 61 1.87 2.58 -12.18
C ILE A 61 0.62 2.63 -13.07
N ASP A 62 0.78 3.20 -14.25
CA ASP A 62 -0.27 3.26 -15.26
C ASP A 62 -0.87 1.89 -15.56
N ASP A 63 -2.14 1.91 -15.95
CA ASP A 63 -2.96 0.73 -16.24
C ASP A 63 -3.11 -0.26 -15.09
N THR A 64 -2.79 0.13 -13.85
CA THR A 64 -3.05 -0.74 -12.70
C THR A 64 -4.57 -0.97 -12.55
N PRO A 65 -5.05 -2.23 -12.63
CA PRO A 65 -6.47 -2.50 -12.52
C PRO A 65 -7.01 -2.12 -11.13
N VAL A 66 -8.08 -1.34 -11.13
CA VAL A 66 -8.88 -1.05 -9.94
C VAL A 66 -9.88 -2.19 -9.77
N ILE A 67 -9.83 -2.86 -8.62
CA ILE A 67 -10.69 -4.03 -8.34
C ILE A 67 -11.86 -3.69 -7.43
N HIS A 68 -11.73 -2.63 -6.62
CA HIS A 68 -12.70 -2.28 -5.59
C HIS A 68 -12.49 -0.85 -5.08
N GLN A 69 -13.57 -0.22 -4.62
CA GLN A 69 -13.55 1.06 -3.92
C GLN A 69 -14.61 1.08 -2.81
N ASN A 70 -14.29 1.73 -1.69
CA ASN A 70 -15.21 1.97 -0.57
C ASN A 70 -15.00 3.40 -0.04
N PRO A 71 -16.04 4.06 0.50
CA PRO A 71 -15.86 5.31 1.22
C PRO A 71 -15.02 5.06 2.48
N TYR A 72 -14.02 5.92 2.70
CA TYR A 72 -13.28 5.95 3.95
C TYR A 72 -14.16 6.47 5.09
N GLN A 73 -14.24 5.72 6.18
CA GLN A 73 -15.01 6.05 7.37
C GLN A 73 -14.07 6.21 8.56
N PRO A 74 -13.76 7.44 8.99
CA PRO A 74 -12.78 7.67 10.06
C PRO A 74 -13.02 6.86 11.33
N GLY A 75 -14.28 6.72 11.76
CA GLY A 75 -14.65 5.95 12.95
C GLY A 75 -14.52 4.43 12.82
N ARG A 76 -14.35 3.90 11.61
CA ARG A 76 -14.14 2.46 11.36
C ARG A 76 -12.73 2.13 10.92
N ASP A 77 -12.15 2.97 10.08
CA ASP A 77 -10.90 2.68 9.39
C ASP A 77 -9.67 3.24 10.13
N SER A 78 -9.87 4.19 11.05
CA SER A 78 -8.75 4.78 11.81
C SER A 78 -8.41 3.96 13.05
N ILE A 79 -7.13 3.65 13.23
CA ILE A 79 -6.60 3.07 14.46
C ILE A 79 -5.81 4.14 15.20
N PHE A 80 -6.44 4.78 16.18
CA PHE A 80 -5.84 5.91 16.91
C PHE A 80 -4.55 5.54 17.66
N SER A 81 -4.44 4.28 18.11
CA SER A 81 -3.31 3.75 18.87
C SER A 81 -2.29 3.02 18.00
N ALA A 82 -2.35 3.16 16.67
CA ALA A 82 -1.41 2.49 15.77
C ALA A 82 0.04 2.83 16.14
N ARG A 83 0.87 1.81 16.30
CA ARG A 83 2.31 1.94 16.54
C ARG A 83 3.06 1.38 15.35
N ASN A 84 4.17 2.01 15.00
CA ASN A 84 5.13 1.47 14.04
C ASN A 84 6.39 1.06 14.81
N PRO A 85 6.51 -0.20 15.26
CA PRO A 85 7.69 -0.64 16.01
C PRO A 85 8.94 -0.76 15.12
N ASP A 86 8.77 -0.83 13.80
CA ASP A 86 9.86 -1.10 12.85
C ASP A 86 10.61 0.15 12.37
N CYS A 87 10.16 1.37 12.73
CA CYS A 87 10.86 2.61 12.42
C CYS A 87 11.75 3.12 13.56
N TRP A 88 11.91 2.34 14.64
CA TRP A 88 12.87 2.63 15.70
C TRP A 88 14.18 1.92 15.38
N ARG A 89 15.22 2.69 15.07
CA ARG A 89 16.57 2.24 15.37
C ARG A 89 16.69 2.34 16.89
N GLU A 90 16.90 1.23 17.57
CA GLU A 90 17.56 1.29 18.87
C GLU A 90 18.97 1.82 18.59
N ASP A 91 19.29 2.98 19.14
CA ASP A 91 20.67 3.40 19.38
C ASP A 91 21.27 2.52 20.48
#